data_AF-A0A843I1Y5-F1
#
_entry.id   AF-A0A843I1Y5-F1
#
_cell.length_a   1.000
_cell.length_b   1.000
_cell.length_c   1.000
_cell.angle_alpha   90.00
_cell.angle_beta   90.00
_cell.angle_gamma   90.00
#
_symmetry.space_group_name_H-M   'P 1'
#
loop_
_entity.id
_entity.type
_entity.pdbx_description
1 polymer ?
#
loop_
_entity_poly.entity_id
_entity_poly.type
_entity_poly.pdbx_seq_one_letter_code
_entity_poly.pdbx_strand_id
1 'polypeptide(L)' 'MKISNVVSKYLIKIKSKQIVIEEGRNEKGEKIVTFFTLTNAKLPNGEEWNEDLSNAKTVEKREDLPENVRKLLRNVLGTL' A
#
# COMPACT_ATOMS: atom_id res chain seq x y z
N MET A 1 12.58 -8.87 -9.04
CA MET A 1 12.31 -7.58 -9.71
C MET A 1 12.36 -6.50 -8.66
N LYS A 2 13.20 -5.46 -8.83
CA LYS A 2 13.43 -4.42 -7.81
C LYS A 2 12.57 -3.19 -8.13
N ILE A 3 11.91 -2.64 -7.10
CA ILE A 3 11.23 -1.33 -7.21
C ILE A 3 12.32 -0.26 -7.14
N SER A 4 12.45 0.55 -8.18
CA SER A 4 13.48 1.57 -8.28
C SER A 4 13.08 2.89 -7.62
N ASN A 5 11.76 3.17 -7.57
CA ASN A 5 11.23 4.37 -6.93
C ASN A 5 9.77 4.15 -6.49
N VAL A 6 9.45 4.55 -5.26
CA VAL A 6 8.07 4.68 -4.78
C VAL A 6 7.65 6.14 -4.98
N VAL A 7 6.71 6.36 -5.88
CA VAL A 7 6.25 7.67 -6.32
C VAL A 7 5.15 8.20 -5.40
N SER A 8 4.30 7.31 -4.88
CA SER A 8 3.20 7.69 -3.99
C SER A 8 2.85 6.54 -3.05
N LYS A 9 2.59 6.86 -1.78
CA LYS A 9 2.14 5.92 -0.76
C LYS A 9 0.81 6.39 -0.19
N TYR A 10 -0.16 5.49 -0.07
CA TYR A 10 -1.47 5.76 0.49
C TYR A 10 -1.79 4.78 1.62
N LEU A 11 -2.50 5.25 2.63
CA LEU A 11 -3.01 4.43 3.72
C LEU A 11 -4.54 4.52 3.75
N ILE A 12 -5.23 3.40 3.56
CA ILE A 12 -6.69 3.33 3.62
C ILE A 12 -7.14 2.29 4.64
N LYS A 13 -8.15 2.61 5.44
CA LYS A 13 -8.81 1.66 6.33
C LYS A 13 -10.04 1.07 5.63
N ILE A 14 -10.07 -0.25 5.47
CA ILE A 14 -11.20 -0.97 4.89
C ILE A 14 -11.67 -2.03 5.90
N LYS A 15 -12.88 -1.86 6.42
CA LYS A 15 -13.41 -2.67 7.53
C LYS A 15 -12.45 -2.61 8.74
N SER A 16 -11.95 -3.76 9.19
CA SER A 16 -10.99 -3.90 10.29
C SER A 16 -9.53 -3.87 9.85
N LYS A 17 -9.24 -3.77 8.53
CA LYS A 17 -7.87 -3.86 8.00
C LYS A 17 -7.37 -2.50 7.57
N GLN A 18 -6.10 -2.21 7.85
CA GLN A 18 -5.37 -1.12 7.23
C GLN A 18 -4.60 -1.65 6.02
N ILE A 19 -4.78 -0.99 4.89
CA ILE A 19 -4.16 -1.35 3.61
C ILE A 19 -3.24 -0.21 3.22
N VAL A 20 -1.99 -0.56 2.96
CA VAL A 20 -1.01 0.33 2.34
C VAL A 20 -1.02 0.08 0.85
N ILE A 21 -1.02 1.16 0.09
CA ILE A 21 -0.96 1.15 -1.37
C ILE A 21 0.27 1.94 -1.78
N GLU A 22 1.15 1.31 -2.56
CA GLU A 22 2.34 1.95 -3.09
C GLU A 22 2.28 1.98 -4.61
N GLU A 23 2.37 3.17 -5.20
CA GLU A 23 2.61 3.34 -6.62
C GLU A 23 4.10 3.61 -6.83
N GLY A 24 4.75 2.74 -7.59
CA GLY A 24 6.17 2.85 -7.90
C GLY A 24 6.46 2.55 -9.36
N ARG A 25 7.75 2.60 -9.68
CA ARG A 25 8.28 2.13 -10.97
C ARG A 25 9.42 1.14 -10.76
N ASN A 26 9.62 0.26 -11.73
CA ASN A 26 10.84 -0.55 -11.79
C ASN A 26 11.94 0.12 -12.62
N GLU A 27 13.06 -0.56 -12.75
CA GLU A 27 14.22 -0.13 -13.54
C GLU A 27 13.92 0.07 -15.03
N LYS A 28 12.85 -0.57 -15.56
CA LYS A 28 12.37 -0.41 -16.93
C LYS A 28 11.35 0.72 -17.09
N GLY A 29 11.01 1.42 -16.01
CA GLY A 29 10.00 2.48 -15.99
C GLY A 29 8.55 1.97 -15.97
N GLU A 30 8.34 0.66 -15.85
CA GLU A 30 7.00 0.05 -15.74
C GLU A 30 6.36 0.45 -14.41
N LYS A 31 5.08 0.81 -14.45
CA LYS A 31 4.33 1.16 -13.24
C LYS A 31 4.00 -0.11 -12.45
N ILE A 32 4.29 -0.09 -11.17
CA ILE A 32 3.93 -1.14 -10.21
C ILE A 32 2.99 -0.53 -9.19
N VAL A 33 1.90 -1.22 -8.89
CA VAL A 33 1.01 -0.87 -7.78
C VAL A 33 1.00 -2.04 -6.80
N THR A 34 1.47 -1.80 -5.59
CA THR A 34 1.55 -2.81 -4.53
C THR A 34 0.42 -2.57 -3.53
N PHE A 35 -0.25 -3.65 -3.11
CA PHE A 35 -1.28 -3.62 -2.07
C PHE A 35 -0.88 -4.59 -0.98
N PHE A 36 -0.78 -4.12 0.26
CA PHE A 36 -0.51 -5.00 1.39
C PHE A 36 -1.22 -4.53 2.65
N THR A 37 -1.53 -5.47 3.54
CA THR A 37 -2.13 -5.17 4.83
C THR A 37 -1.03 -4.93 5.85
N LEU A 38 -1.21 -3.92 6.70
CA LEU A 38 -0.34 -3.74 7.85
C LEU A 38 -0.53 -4.92 8.80
N THR A 39 0.58 -5.59 9.07
CA THR A 39 0.66 -6.66 10.07
C THR A 39 1.82 -6.29 10.96
N ASN A 40 1.54 -6.00 12.22
CA ASN A 40 2.60 -5.73 13.19
C ASN A 40 3.38 -7.04 13.38
N ALA A 41 4.69 -6.98 13.19
CA ALA A 41 5.55 -8.16 13.35
C ALA A 41 6.40 -7.98 14.61
N LYS A 42 6.38 -8.96 15.50
CA LYS A 42 7.34 -9.02 16.62
C LYS A 42 8.65 -9.56 16.10
N LEU A 43 9.72 -8.82 16.33
CA LEU A 43 11.08 -9.21 16.01
C LEU A 43 11.62 -10.17 17.08
N PRO A 44 12.63 -11.01 16.76
CA PRO A 44 13.21 -11.97 17.71
C PRO A 44 13.84 -11.34 18.97
N ASN A 45 14.22 -10.06 18.89
CA ASN A 45 14.74 -9.27 20.01
C ASN A 45 13.64 -8.67 20.91
N GLY A 46 12.37 -8.95 20.62
CA GLY A 46 11.22 -8.43 21.36
C GLY A 46 10.74 -7.04 20.90
N GLU A 47 11.42 -6.40 19.95
CA GLU A 47 10.97 -5.15 19.36
C GLU A 47 9.80 -5.38 18.39
N GLU A 48 8.97 -4.37 18.18
CA GLU A 48 7.88 -4.43 17.20
C GLU A 48 8.31 -3.71 15.93
N TRP A 49 8.32 -4.44 14.81
CA TRP A 49 8.47 -3.85 13.49
C TRP A 49 7.15 -3.24 13.06
N ASN A 50 7.22 -1.94 12.74
CA ASN A 50 6.14 -1.16 12.18
C ASN A 50 6.56 -0.67 10.81
N GLU A 51 5.64 -0.72 9.85
CA GLU A 51 5.86 -0.16 8.52
C GLU A 51 6.07 1.36 8.62
N ASP A 52 6.99 1.91 7.82
CA ASP A 52 7.17 3.36 7.75
C ASP A 52 6.07 3.98 6.89
N LEU A 53 5.19 4.72 7.56
CA LEU A 53 4.03 5.42 6.99
C LEU A 53 4.21 6.95 7.01
N SER A 54 5.41 7.45 7.31
CA SER A 54 5.68 8.90 7.42
C SER A 54 5.34 9.69 6.15
N ASN A 55 5.48 9.07 4.98
CA ASN A 55 5.16 9.65 3.68
C ASN A 55 3.82 9.16 3.09
N ALA A 56 3.03 8.39 3.84
CA ALA A 56 1.77 7.88 3.37
C ALA A 56 0.67 8.94 3.46
N LYS A 57 -0.03 9.20 2.36
CA LYS A 57 -1.27 9.99 2.39
C LYS A 57 -2.40 9.13 2.94
N THR A 58 -2.90 9.47 4.12
CA THR A 58 -4.11 8.84 4.67
C THR A 58 -5.33 9.25 3.86
N VAL A 59 -6.12 8.26 3.45
CA VAL A 59 -7.37 8.43 2.70
C VAL A 59 -8.49 7.73 3.44
N GLU A 60 -9.59 8.45 3.65
CA GLU A 60 -10.76 7.94 4.37
C GLU A 60 -11.68 7.14 3.46
N LYS A 61 -11.85 7.59 2.21
CA LYS A 61 -12.77 6.99 1.25
C LYS A 61 -12.01 6.49 0.03
N ARG A 62 -12.54 5.44 -0.62
CA ARG A 62 -11.92 4.85 -1.82
C ARG A 62 -11.95 5.83 -2.99
N GLU A 63 -12.89 6.77 -2.97
CA GLU A 63 -13.11 7.83 -3.93
C GLU A 63 -11.97 8.85 -3.92
N ASP A 64 -11.22 8.95 -2.83
CA ASP A 64 -10.08 9.87 -2.67
C ASP A 64 -8.79 9.31 -3.29
N LEU A 65 -8.81 8.04 -3.70
CA LEU A 65 -7.72 7.40 -4.44
C LEU A 65 -7.79 7.79 -5.93
N PRO A 66 -6.64 7.86 -6.60
CA PRO A 66 -6.60 7.97 -8.06
C PRO A 66 -7.47 6.90 -8.73
N GLU A 67 -8.16 7.26 -9.81
CA GLU A 67 -9.15 6.38 -10.45
C GLU A 67 -8.56 5.01 -10.85
N ASN A 68 -7.34 5.01 -11.37
CA ASN A 68 -6.59 3.81 -11.72
C ASN A 68 -6.37 2.90 -10.49
N VAL A 69 -5.94 3.49 -9.37
CA VAL A 69 -5.68 2.76 -8.12
C VAL A 69 -6.98 2.22 -7.54
N ARG A 70 -8.05 3.01 -7.54
CA ARG A 70 -9.38 2.60 -7.07
C ARG A 70 -9.91 1.40 -7.86
N LYS A 71 -9.75 1.39 -9.18
CA LYS A 71 -10.12 0.27 -10.06
C LYS A 71 -9.31 -0.99 -9.72
N LEU A 72 -7.99 -0.86 -9.57
CA LEU A 72 -7.10 -1.98 -9.21
C LEU A 72 -7.44 -2.55 -7.82
N LEU A 73 -7.65 -1.68 -6.84
CA LEU A 73 -8.04 -2.06 -5.48
C LEU A 73 -9.36 -2.84 -5.48
N ARG A 74 -10.36 -2.41 -6.26
CA ARG A 74 -11.63 -3.11 -6.38
C ARG A 74 -11.44 -4.54 -6.89
N ASN A 75 -10.55 -4.74 -7.86
CA ASN A 75 -10.26 -6.06 -8.41
C ASN A 75 -9.58 -6.96 -7.36
N VAL A 76 -8.56 -6.44 -6.66
CA VAL A 76 -7.83 -7.18 -5.62
C VAL A 76 -8.74 -7.55 -4.44
N LEU A 77 -9.64 -6.65 -4.03
CA LEU A 77 -10.60 -6.92 -2.97
C LEU A 77 -11.76 -7.83 -3.39
N GLY A 78 -12.07 -7.91 -4.69
CA GLY A 78 -13.08 -8.83 -5.22
C GLY A 78 -12.60 -10.27 -5.32
N THR A 79 -11.28 -10.49 -5.29
CA THR A 79 -10.64 -11.81 -5.26
C THR A 79 -10.36 -12.34 -3.85
N LEU A 80 -10.62 -11.54 -2.81
CA LEU A 80 -10.50 -11.89 -1.39
C LEU A 80 -11.87 -12.22 -0.78
#